data_AF-A0A232LU10-F1
#
_entry.id   AF-A0A232LU10-F1
#
_cell.length_a   1.000
_cell.length_b   1.000
_cell.length_c   1.000
_cell.angle_alpha   90.00
_cell.angle_beta   90.00
_cell.angle_gamma   90.00
#
_symmetry.space_group_name_H-M   'P 1'
#
loop_
_entity.id
_entity.type
_entity.pdbx_description
1 polymer ?
#
loop_
_entity_poly.entity_id
_entity_poly.type
_entity_poly.pdbx_seq_one_letter_code
_entity_poly.pdbx_strand_id
1 'polypeptide(L)'
;MLSLTGPWQESIGPFFVYFTKFHHEPGTRLSDLTLYSDNYAGFFLNCFLAGCKLYFPLQMNYTLASILGVFSGLTEPKDWPPLFGDISKVTTIRYFWGTFWQQLLRRMFSGWGEGLVKFLNLPPLSKISTYFKLYVAFAISAFFHAIMTYTMPASVHHTFNDRFGLVFNGFLVQAFAIHFEDIAIWAYRKVVGMLSHEKSRDIKSNGSKSSNPPTLWKTLLGWVWVTGWMWFSIYWAAEGYLKSGITLTSDVPVPFVEKSLDHLAQNKFYLEHLRSGFSPVIS
;
A
#
# COMPACT_ATOMS: atom_id res chain seq x y z
N MET A 1 23.46 9.05 -53.03
CA MET A 1 22.54 9.75 -52.10
C MET A 1 21.13 9.55 -52.62
N LEU A 2 20.41 8.57 -52.11
CA LEU A 2 19.00 8.36 -52.42
C LEU A 2 18.25 8.22 -51.09
N SER A 3 17.30 9.13 -50.90
CA SER A 3 16.40 9.24 -49.76
C SER A 3 15.49 8.02 -49.68
N LEU A 4 15.61 7.23 -48.62
CA LEU A 4 14.66 6.18 -48.27
C LEU A 4 13.65 6.74 -47.25
N THR A 5 12.60 7.39 -47.73
CA THR A 5 11.40 7.71 -46.94
C THR A 5 10.25 6.91 -47.50
N GLY A 6 10.04 5.70 -46.97
CA GLY A 6 8.85 4.89 -47.22
C GLY A 6 7.66 5.37 -46.38
N PRO A 7 6.41 5.05 -46.78
CA PRO A 7 5.18 5.58 -46.17
C PRO A 7 4.80 4.96 -44.80
N TRP A 8 5.75 4.35 -44.08
CA TRP A 8 5.50 3.64 -42.83
C TRP A 8 5.73 4.49 -41.58
N GLN A 9 5.69 5.81 -41.70
CA GLN A 9 6.01 6.72 -40.59
C GLN A 9 4.79 7.28 -39.84
N GLU A 10 3.57 6.81 -40.15
CA GLU A 10 2.35 7.27 -39.48
C GLU A 10 1.40 6.09 -39.16
N SER A 11 1.46 5.59 -37.91
CA SER A 11 0.31 4.93 -37.20
C SER A 11 0.69 4.25 -35.88
N ILE A 12 1.97 4.19 -35.50
CA ILE A 12 2.38 3.60 -34.22
C ILE A 12 2.26 4.66 -33.12
N GLY A 13 1.10 4.72 -32.47
CA GLY A 13 0.88 5.55 -31.29
C GLY A 13 1.88 5.25 -30.15
N PRO A 14 1.92 6.07 -29.09
CA PRO A 14 2.90 5.92 -28.02
C PRO A 14 2.71 4.61 -27.23
N PHE A 15 3.51 3.59 -27.54
CA PHE A 15 3.60 2.34 -26.77
C PHE A 15 4.77 2.47 -25.78
N PHE A 16 4.51 2.49 -24.47
CA PHE A 16 5.54 2.78 -23.46
C PHE A 16 5.75 1.66 -22.45
N VAL A 17 7.02 1.42 -22.18
CA VAL A 17 7.61 0.16 -21.72
C VAL A 17 7.79 0.10 -20.20
N TYR A 18 7.59 -1.08 -19.61
CA TYR A 18 8.13 -1.50 -18.33
C TYR A 18 9.49 -2.17 -18.48
N PHE A 19 10.39 -1.93 -17.53
CA PHE A 19 11.71 -2.55 -17.53
C PHE A 19 11.83 -3.63 -16.44
N THR A 20 11.85 -4.89 -16.85
CA THR A 20 12.60 -5.92 -16.12
C THR A 20 13.49 -6.66 -17.11
N LYS A 21 14.60 -7.22 -16.62
CA LYS A 21 15.73 -7.71 -17.42
C LYS A 21 15.40 -8.88 -18.38
N PHE A 22 14.21 -9.50 -18.30
CA PHE A 22 13.91 -10.77 -19.00
C PHE A 22 12.48 -10.97 -19.54
N HIS A 23 11.54 -10.02 -19.41
CA HIS A 23 10.19 -10.17 -19.97
C HIS A 23 9.75 -8.90 -20.72
N HIS A 24 9.52 -9.06 -22.03
CA HIS A 24 9.05 -8.02 -22.93
C HIS A 24 7.55 -8.23 -23.16
N GLU A 25 6.70 -7.41 -22.55
CA GLU A 25 5.28 -7.36 -22.94
C GLU A 25 5.02 -6.04 -23.68
N PRO A 26 5.11 -6.02 -25.03
CA PRO A 26 4.76 -4.84 -25.80
C PRO A 26 3.25 -4.56 -25.72
N GLY A 27 2.83 -3.31 -25.50
CA GLY A 27 1.49 -2.86 -25.88
C GLY A 27 0.68 -1.96 -24.93
N THR A 28 1.08 -1.76 -23.66
CA THR A 28 0.24 -1.03 -22.68
C THR A 28 0.73 0.40 -22.44
N ARG A 29 -0.15 1.41 -22.35
CA ARG A 29 0.25 2.80 -22.04
C ARG A 29 0.44 2.97 -20.53
N LEU A 30 1.38 3.84 -20.12
CA LEU A 30 1.61 4.18 -18.71
C LEU A 30 0.34 4.71 -18.01
N SER A 31 -0.52 5.42 -18.75
CA SER A 31 -1.81 5.91 -18.25
C SER A 31 -2.79 4.79 -17.87
N ASP A 32 -2.66 3.63 -18.51
CA ASP A 32 -3.59 2.52 -18.38
C ASP A 32 -3.20 1.64 -17.17
N LEU A 33 -2.02 1.90 -16.60
CA LEU A 33 -1.44 1.20 -15.47
C LEU A 33 -1.89 1.88 -14.18
N THR A 34 -3.18 1.72 -13.92
CA THR A 34 -3.87 2.29 -12.79
C THR A 34 -4.66 1.22 -12.04
N LEU A 35 -4.88 1.46 -10.75
CA LEU A 35 -5.76 0.64 -9.93
C LEU A 35 -7.22 1.09 -10.06
N TYR A 36 -7.48 2.26 -10.65
CA TYR A 36 -8.84 2.73 -10.87
C TYR A 36 -9.63 1.75 -11.73
N SER A 37 -10.91 1.66 -11.42
CA SER A 37 -11.91 0.90 -12.16
C SER A 37 -13.15 1.78 -12.29
N ASP A 38 -13.98 1.50 -13.29
CA ASP A 38 -15.20 2.25 -13.58
C ASP A 38 -16.20 2.24 -12.40
N ASN A 39 -16.04 1.30 -11.47
CA ASN A 39 -16.84 1.22 -10.26
C ASN A 39 -16.00 1.08 -8.99
N TYR A 40 -16.57 1.52 -7.87
CA TYR A 40 -15.92 1.51 -6.56
C TYR A 40 -15.56 0.10 -6.08
N ALA A 41 -16.34 -0.92 -6.41
CA ALA A 41 -16.06 -2.29 -5.99
C ALA A 41 -14.81 -2.86 -6.69
N GLY A 42 -14.65 -2.60 -7.99
CA GLY A 42 -13.46 -2.94 -8.76
C GLY A 42 -12.23 -2.19 -8.27
N PHE A 43 -12.37 -0.90 -7.97
CA PHE A 43 -11.28 -0.11 -7.40
C PHE A 43 -10.85 -0.65 -6.02
N PHE A 44 -11.82 -0.95 -5.14
CA PHE A 44 -11.55 -1.58 -3.86
C PHE A 44 -10.82 -2.91 -4.02
N LEU A 45 -11.31 -3.76 -4.93
CA LEU A 45 -10.72 -5.07 -5.19
C LEU A 45 -9.29 -4.93 -5.72
N ASN A 46 -9.03 -4.01 -6.66
CA ASN A 46 -7.69 -3.74 -7.18
C ASN A 46 -6.72 -3.31 -6.08
N CYS A 47 -7.13 -2.38 -5.21
CA CYS A 47 -6.33 -1.95 -4.07
C CYS A 47 -6.09 -3.08 -3.06
N PHE A 48 -7.11 -3.88 -2.76
CA PHE A 48 -7.01 -5.02 -1.85
C PHE A 48 -6.02 -6.07 -2.41
N LEU A 49 -6.15 -6.43 -3.68
CA LEU A 49 -5.26 -7.37 -4.36
C LEU A 49 -3.83 -6.84 -4.44
N ALA A 50 -3.63 -5.53 -4.65
CA ALA A 50 -2.31 -4.93 -4.59
C ALA A 50 -1.68 -5.04 -3.18
N GLY A 51 -2.48 -4.88 -2.13
CA GLY A 51 -2.04 -5.17 -0.76
C GLY A 51 -1.65 -6.65 -0.57
N CYS A 52 -2.45 -7.57 -1.09
CA CYS A 52 -2.15 -9.01 -1.07
C CYS A 52 -0.84 -9.36 -1.81
N LYS A 53 -0.59 -8.73 -2.96
CA LYS A 53 0.64 -8.89 -3.75
C LYS A 53 1.90 -8.54 -2.97
N LEU A 54 1.80 -7.61 -2.01
CA LEU A 54 2.91 -7.31 -1.11
C LEU A 54 2.94 -8.28 0.07
N TYR A 55 1.79 -8.49 0.72
CA TYR A 55 1.70 -9.27 1.96
C TYR A 55 2.18 -10.72 1.81
N PHE A 56 1.64 -11.48 0.84
CA PHE A 56 1.90 -12.91 0.76
C PHE A 56 3.35 -13.25 0.42
N PRO A 57 4.00 -12.63 -0.59
CA PRO A 57 5.40 -12.90 -0.88
C PRO A 57 6.32 -12.54 0.29
N LEU A 58 6.06 -11.43 1.00
CA LEU A 58 6.83 -11.06 2.19
C LEU A 58 6.75 -12.12 3.28
N GLN A 59 5.53 -12.58 3.61
CA GLN A 59 5.34 -13.61 4.61
C GLN A 59 5.95 -14.96 4.18
N MET A 60 5.81 -15.32 2.90
CA MET A 60 6.37 -16.55 2.35
C MET A 60 7.90 -16.54 2.43
N ASN A 61 8.56 -15.49 1.94
CA ASN A 61 10.02 -15.37 1.99
C ASN A 61 10.54 -15.37 3.44
N TYR A 62 9.87 -14.68 4.35
CA TYR A 62 10.24 -14.68 5.76
C TYR A 62 10.12 -16.08 6.38
N THR A 63 9.04 -16.80 6.08
CA THR A 63 8.82 -18.17 6.57
C THR A 63 9.86 -19.13 5.98
N LEU A 64 10.15 -19.05 4.68
CA LEU A 64 11.18 -19.87 4.04
C LEU A 64 12.57 -19.60 4.65
N ALA A 65 12.94 -18.34 4.84
CA ALA A 65 14.19 -17.97 5.50
C ALA A 65 14.27 -18.52 6.94
N SER A 66 13.15 -18.46 7.69
CA SER A 66 13.10 -19.05 9.03
C SER A 66 13.28 -20.57 9.04
N ILE A 67 12.66 -21.28 8.08
CA ILE A 67 12.79 -22.73 7.96
C ILE A 67 14.24 -23.09 7.66
N LEU A 68 14.86 -22.43 6.68
CA LEU A 68 16.26 -22.67 6.32
C LEU A 68 17.22 -22.32 7.47
N GLY A 69 16.99 -21.20 8.16
CA GLY A 69 17.81 -20.75 9.29
C GLY A 69 17.73 -21.67 10.50
N VAL A 70 16.54 -22.20 10.80
CA VAL A 70 16.35 -23.16 11.90
C VAL A 70 16.86 -24.55 11.51
N PHE A 71 16.58 -25.01 10.30
CA PHE A 71 17.02 -26.32 9.81
C PHE A 71 18.55 -26.44 9.73
N SER A 72 19.24 -25.36 9.35
CA SER A 72 20.71 -25.30 9.32
C SER A 72 21.36 -25.13 10.69
N GLY A 73 20.58 -24.93 11.76
CA GLY A 73 21.08 -24.69 13.11
C GLY A 73 21.70 -23.30 13.34
N LEU A 74 21.52 -22.36 12.41
CA LEU A 74 22.05 -20.99 12.52
C LEU A 74 21.24 -20.10 13.46
N THR A 75 19.95 -20.39 13.59
CA THR A 75 18.99 -19.59 14.38
C THR A 75 17.99 -20.50 15.07
N GLU A 76 17.37 -20.01 16.14
CA GLU A 76 16.27 -20.69 16.83
C GLU A 76 14.91 -20.10 16.41
N PRO A 77 13.79 -20.83 16.55
CA PRO A 77 12.46 -20.30 16.23
C PRO A 77 12.12 -18.97 16.93
N LYS A 78 12.66 -18.73 18.14
CA LYS A 78 12.45 -17.49 18.90
C LYS A 78 13.11 -16.26 18.25
N ASP A 79 14.11 -16.47 17.38
CA ASP A 79 14.82 -15.41 16.66
C ASP A 79 14.01 -14.90 15.46
N TRP A 80 12.92 -15.59 15.11
CA TRP A 80 12.01 -15.26 14.02
C TRP A 80 10.64 -14.81 14.55
N PRO A 81 10.55 -13.63 15.20
CA PRO A 81 9.27 -13.12 15.68
C PRO A 81 8.30 -12.91 14.50
N PRO A 82 6.97 -12.99 14.73
CA PRO A 82 5.99 -12.82 13.66
C PRO A 82 6.22 -11.53 12.88
N LEU A 83 6.38 -11.65 11.56
CA LEU A 83 6.55 -10.50 10.66
C LEU A 83 5.29 -9.62 10.64
N PHE A 84 4.13 -10.29 10.67
CA PHE A 84 2.83 -9.65 10.78
C PHE A 84 2.14 -10.02 12.09
N GLY A 85 1.39 -9.06 12.63
CA GLY A 85 0.60 -9.25 13.84
C GLY A 85 -0.76 -9.90 13.58
N ASP A 86 -1.64 -9.82 14.57
CA ASP A 86 -3.00 -10.36 14.49
C ASP A 86 -3.92 -9.41 13.70
N ILE A 87 -4.29 -9.81 12.49
CA ILE A 87 -5.16 -9.01 11.61
C ILE A 87 -6.55 -8.75 12.22
N SER A 88 -7.05 -9.66 13.05
CA SER A 88 -8.39 -9.53 13.66
C SER A 88 -8.45 -8.35 14.64
N LYS A 89 -7.31 -7.93 15.18
CA LYS A 89 -7.18 -6.83 16.15
C LYS A 89 -6.93 -5.47 15.50
N VAL A 90 -6.87 -5.41 14.17
CA VAL A 90 -6.57 -4.17 13.43
C VAL A 90 -7.79 -3.25 13.38
N THR A 91 -8.06 -2.57 14.49
CA THR A 91 -9.17 -1.59 14.59
C THR A 91 -8.72 -0.14 14.50
N THR A 92 -7.42 0.12 14.39
CA THR A 92 -6.83 1.45 14.28
C THR A 92 -5.66 1.45 13.30
N ILE A 93 -5.42 2.57 12.61
CA ILE A 93 -4.28 2.76 11.71
C ILE A 93 -2.97 2.68 12.49
N ARG A 94 -2.97 3.19 13.73
CA ARG A 94 -1.85 3.04 14.65
C ARG A 94 -1.51 1.58 14.93
N TYR A 95 -2.52 0.72 15.14
CA TYR A 95 -2.29 -0.71 15.35
C TYR A 95 -1.82 -1.39 14.05
N PHE A 96 -2.40 -1.01 12.91
CA PHE A 96 -1.98 -1.53 11.61
C PHE A 96 -0.47 -1.36 11.40
N TRP A 97 0.05 -0.13 11.44
CA TRP A 97 1.47 0.11 11.20
C TRP A 97 2.37 -0.20 12.40
N GLY A 98 1.86 0.01 13.61
CA GLY A 98 2.63 -0.13 14.83
C GLY A 98 2.66 -1.54 15.42
N THR A 99 1.93 -2.50 14.88
CA THR A 99 1.88 -3.87 15.42
C THR A 99 1.62 -4.92 14.35
N PHE A 100 0.74 -4.65 13.39
CA PHE A 100 0.38 -5.64 12.38
C PHE A 100 1.37 -5.68 11.20
N TRP A 101 1.75 -4.56 10.61
CA TRP A 101 2.50 -4.54 9.34
C TRP A 101 4.01 -4.60 9.56
N GLN A 102 4.71 -5.52 8.88
CA GLN A 102 6.17 -5.64 8.78
C GLN A 102 6.98 -5.13 9.99
N GLN A 103 6.94 -5.85 11.11
CA GLN A 103 7.53 -5.36 12.36
C GLN A 103 9.08 -5.30 12.36
N LEU A 104 9.76 -5.97 11.42
CA LEU A 104 11.22 -5.97 11.32
C LEU A 104 11.81 -4.56 11.13
N LEU A 105 11.12 -3.70 10.37
CA LEU A 105 11.60 -2.34 10.05
C LEU A 105 11.34 -1.33 11.17
N ARG A 106 10.54 -1.69 12.17
CA ARG A 106 10.10 -0.77 13.22
C ARG A 106 11.25 -0.15 13.98
N ARG A 107 12.24 -0.97 14.36
CA ARG A 107 13.41 -0.50 15.12
C ARG A 107 14.26 0.45 14.29
N MET A 108 14.42 0.16 13.00
CA MET A 108 15.17 1.00 12.06
C MET A 108 14.56 2.39 11.97
N PHE A 109 13.24 2.49 11.71
CA PHE A 109 12.59 3.80 11.56
C PHE A 109 12.43 4.56 12.89
N SER A 110 12.15 3.85 13.99
CA SER A 110 11.98 4.49 15.31
C SER A 110 13.29 5.06 15.84
N GLY A 111 14.44 4.42 15.55
CA GLY A 111 15.76 4.88 15.99
C GLY A 111 16.12 6.27 15.46
N TRP A 112 15.82 6.55 14.20
CA TRP A 112 16.03 7.88 13.61
C TRP A 112 15.19 8.97 14.29
N GLY A 113 13.93 8.66 14.61
CA GLY A 113 13.07 9.57 15.36
C GLY A 113 13.62 9.88 16.75
N GLU A 114 14.17 8.88 17.44
CA GLU A 114 14.82 9.11 18.74
C GLU A 114 16.09 9.94 18.65
N GLY A 115 16.92 9.69 17.63
CA GLY A 115 18.13 10.48 17.38
C GLY A 115 17.80 11.96 17.14
N LEU A 116 16.82 12.24 16.28
CA LEU A 116 16.42 13.61 15.97
C LEU A 116 15.75 14.33 17.15
N VAL A 117 14.94 13.64 17.96
CA VAL A 117 14.38 14.22 19.20
C VAL A 117 15.48 14.65 20.16
N LYS A 118 16.51 13.81 20.33
CA LYS A 118 17.66 14.12 21.20
C LYS A 118 18.49 15.28 20.62
N PHE A 119 18.74 15.27 19.32
CA PHE A 119 19.48 16.33 18.63
C PHE A 119 18.80 17.70 18.75
N LEU A 120 17.47 17.74 18.64
CA LEU A 120 16.67 18.97 18.74
C LEU A 120 16.28 19.34 20.18
N ASN A 121 16.73 18.58 21.19
CA ASN A 121 16.39 18.78 22.61
C ASN A 121 14.87 18.87 22.87
N LEU A 122 14.06 18.07 22.17
CA LEU A 122 12.61 18.08 22.37
C LEU A 122 12.24 17.46 23.73
N PRO A 123 11.21 17.97 24.44
CA PRO A 123 10.89 17.50 25.78
C PRO A 123 10.57 16.00 25.79
N PRO A 124 11.26 15.18 26.61
CA PRO A 124 11.03 13.76 26.66
C PRO A 124 9.60 13.46 27.13
N LEU A 125 9.03 12.36 26.62
CA LEU A 125 7.69 11.88 27.00
C LEU A 125 6.52 12.87 26.72
N SER A 126 6.78 13.94 25.97
CA SER A 126 5.73 14.89 25.55
C SER A 126 4.97 14.40 24.32
N LYS A 127 3.75 14.95 24.11
CA LYS A 127 2.97 14.70 22.90
C LYS A 127 3.69 15.20 21.64
N ILE A 128 4.37 16.35 21.75
CA ILE A 128 5.18 16.92 20.67
C ILE A 128 6.26 15.92 20.25
N SER A 129 7.05 15.40 21.19
CA SER A 129 8.07 14.39 20.90
C SER A 129 7.48 13.10 20.33
N THR A 130 6.30 12.68 20.79
CA THR A 130 5.62 11.47 20.30
C THR A 130 5.21 11.61 18.83
N TYR A 131 4.53 12.70 18.48
CA TYR A 131 4.10 12.93 17.10
C TYR A 131 5.26 13.32 16.20
N PHE A 132 6.25 14.06 16.69
CA PHE A 132 7.47 14.34 15.92
C PHE A 132 8.15 13.04 15.48
N LYS A 133 8.34 12.07 16.41
CA LYS A 133 8.87 10.74 16.07
C LYS A 133 8.00 10.01 15.05
N LEU A 134 6.67 10.11 15.16
CA LEU A 134 5.73 9.51 14.21
C LEU A 134 5.93 10.06 12.80
N TYR A 135 5.93 11.39 12.63
CA TYR A 135 6.12 12.03 11.33
C TYR A 135 7.50 11.73 10.75
N VAL A 136 8.56 11.78 11.57
CA VAL A 136 9.91 11.42 11.13
C VAL A 136 9.97 9.96 10.66
N ALA A 137 9.41 9.02 11.42
CA ALA A 137 9.43 7.61 11.05
C ALA A 137 8.73 7.37 9.70
N PHE A 138 7.56 7.97 9.48
CA PHE A 138 6.85 7.87 8.21
C PHE A 138 7.52 8.64 7.08
N ALA A 139 8.14 9.79 7.33
CA ALA A 139 8.87 10.54 6.30
C ALA A 139 10.11 9.76 5.81
N ILE A 140 10.85 9.14 6.72
CA ILE A 140 12.01 8.29 6.38
C ILE A 140 11.53 7.04 5.63
N SER A 141 10.48 6.38 6.12
CA SER A 141 9.89 5.22 5.43
C SER A 141 9.41 5.59 4.02
N ALA A 142 8.68 6.70 3.88
CA ALA A 142 8.23 7.23 2.60
C ALA A 142 9.40 7.50 1.65
N PHE A 143 10.48 8.12 2.14
CA PHE A 143 11.67 8.38 1.37
C PHE A 143 12.33 7.09 0.86
N PHE A 144 12.51 6.08 1.72
CA PHE A 144 13.12 4.81 1.31
C PHE A 144 12.25 4.01 0.32
N HIS A 145 10.92 4.05 0.47
CA HIS A 145 10.04 3.42 -0.52
C HIS A 145 10.00 4.19 -1.84
N ALA A 146 10.08 5.51 -1.81
CA ALA A 146 10.10 6.36 -2.99
C ALA A 146 11.44 6.31 -3.73
N ILE A 147 12.59 6.23 -3.03
CA ILE A 147 13.90 6.09 -3.69
C ILE A 147 13.99 4.72 -4.37
N MET A 148 13.46 3.65 -3.76
CA MET A 148 13.42 2.32 -4.35
C MET A 148 12.69 2.34 -5.70
N THR A 149 11.51 2.94 -5.76
CA THR A 149 10.75 3.10 -7.01
C THR A 149 11.43 4.03 -7.99
N TYR A 150 12.07 5.09 -7.52
CA TYR A 150 12.82 6.03 -8.35
C TYR A 150 14.02 5.38 -9.03
N THR A 151 14.70 4.44 -8.36
CA THR A 151 15.84 3.70 -8.91
C THR A 151 15.46 2.56 -9.86
N MET A 152 14.18 2.20 -9.95
CA MET A 152 13.73 1.22 -10.94
C MET A 152 13.89 1.78 -12.35
N PRO A 153 14.20 0.94 -13.34
CA PRO A 153 14.33 1.40 -14.70
C PRO A 153 12.98 1.91 -15.22
N ALA A 154 13.02 3.08 -15.86
CA ALA A 154 11.83 3.85 -16.23
C ALA A 154 11.98 4.45 -17.62
N SER A 155 10.86 4.62 -18.32
CA SER A 155 10.81 5.25 -19.63
C SER A 155 10.75 6.77 -19.52
N VAL A 156 10.98 7.49 -20.63
CA VAL A 156 10.91 8.96 -20.68
C VAL A 156 9.50 9.51 -20.39
N HIS A 157 8.49 8.65 -20.30
CA HIS A 157 7.09 9.01 -20.01
C HIS A 157 6.75 8.97 -18.53
N HIS A 158 7.63 8.40 -17.70
CA HIS A 158 7.43 8.41 -16.27
C HIS A 158 7.74 9.80 -15.72
N THR A 159 6.75 10.41 -15.08
CA THR A 159 6.96 11.66 -14.36
C THR A 159 7.69 11.41 -13.04
N PHE A 160 8.21 12.48 -12.43
CA PHE A 160 8.74 12.38 -11.06
C PHE A 160 7.67 11.91 -10.07
N ASN A 161 6.40 12.29 -10.28
CA ASN A 161 5.31 11.83 -9.43
C ASN A 161 5.09 10.32 -9.55
N ASP A 162 5.11 9.76 -10.77
CA ASP A 162 4.95 8.32 -10.99
C ASP A 162 6.07 7.50 -10.34
N ARG A 163 7.29 8.05 -10.31
CA ARG A 163 8.49 7.35 -9.83
C ARG A 163 8.80 7.57 -8.35
N PHE A 164 8.31 8.65 -7.75
CA PHE A 164 8.66 9.05 -6.39
C PHE A 164 7.45 9.56 -5.61
N GLY A 165 6.74 10.56 -6.17
CA GLY A 165 5.69 11.29 -5.47
C GLY A 165 4.52 10.43 -4.98
N LEU A 166 4.02 9.52 -5.81
CA LEU A 166 2.93 8.61 -5.48
C LEU A 166 3.27 7.76 -4.23
N VAL A 167 4.40 7.07 -4.26
CA VAL A 167 4.84 6.23 -3.13
C VAL A 167 5.14 7.08 -1.90
N PHE A 168 5.86 8.19 -2.06
CA PHE A 168 6.18 9.08 -0.95
C PHE A 168 4.92 9.55 -0.22
N ASN A 169 3.92 10.03 -0.96
CA ASN A 169 2.66 10.51 -0.40
C ASN A 169 1.84 9.40 0.25
N GLY A 170 1.79 8.21 -0.36
CA GLY A 170 1.07 7.05 0.17
C GLY A 170 1.53 6.61 1.56
N PHE A 171 2.83 6.73 1.85
CA PHE A 171 3.38 6.46 3.18
C PHE A 171 3.32 7.66 4.12
N LEU A 172 3.59 8.88 3.62
CA LEU A 172 3.58 10.08 4.47
C LEU A 172 2.19 10.37 5.06
N VAL A 173 1.12 10.14 4.28
CA VAL A 173 -0.26 10.41 4.70
C VAL A 173 -0.68 9.57 5.92
N GLN A 174 -0.04 8.42 6.16
CA GLN A 174 -0.35 7.52 7.27
C GLN A 174 -0.12 8.18 8.64
N ALA A 175 0.91 9.03 8.75
CA ALA A 175 1.17 9.78 9.98
C ALA A 175 0.01 10.73 10.33
N PHE A 176 -0.57 11.38 9.31
CA PHE A 176 -1.74 12.24 9.50
C PHE A 176 -2.97 11.45 9.92
N ALA A 177 -3.20 10.27 9.33
CA ALA A 177 -4.28 9.38 9.72
C ALA A 177 -4.22 9.00 11.19
N ILE A 178 -3.03 8.58 11.63
CA ILE A 178 -2.77 8.17 13.02
C ILE A 178 -2.97 9.34 13.98
N HIS A 179 -2.48 10.53 13.61
CA HIS A 179 -2.63 11.71 14.44
C HIS A 179 -4.11 12.14 14.56
N PHE A 180 -4.84 12.13 13.43
CA PHE A 180 -6.28 12.39 13.40
C PHE A 180 -7.07 11.36 14.23
N GLU A 181 -6.76 10.07 14.05
CA GLU A 181 -7.35 8.96 14.79
C GLU A 181 -7.15 9.13 16.31
N ASP A 182 -5.93 9.48 16.75
CA ASP A 182 -5.64 9.71 18.16
C ASP A 182 -6.45 10.89 18.72
N ILE A 183 -6.60 11.98 17.96
CA ILE A 183 -7.42 13.14 18.34
C ILE A 183 -8.90 12.73 18.46
N ALA A 184 -9.43 11.99 17.49
CA ALA A 184 -10.81 11.52 17.50
C ALA A 184 -11.08 10.59 18.70
N ILE A 185 -10.18 9.64 18.97
CA ILE A 185 -10.27 8.74 20.13
C ILE A 185 -10.18 9.54 21.44
N TRP A 186 -9.29 10.52 21.53
CA TRP A 186 -9.17 11.40 22.69
C TRP A 186 -10.45 12.21 22.92
N ALA A 187 -10.99 12.84 21.87
CA ALA A 187 -12.20 13.65 21.95
C ALA A 187 -13.40 12.80 22.38
N TYR A 188 -13.57 11.62 21.79
CA TYR A 188 -14.60 10.65 22.18
C TYR A 188 -14.49 10.26 23.66
N ARG A 189 -13.28 9.90 24.12
CA ARG A 189 -13.04 9.54 25.53
C ARG A 189 -13.31 10.70 26.47
N LYS A 190 -13.01 11.94 26.05
CA LYS A 190 -13.29 13.14 26.84
C LYS A 190 -14.79 13.38 26.95
N VAL A 191 -15.53 13.31 25.84
CA VAL A 191 -16.99 13.50 25.83
C VAL A 191 -17.70 12.41 26.64
N VAL A 192 -17.42 11.13 26.37
CA VAL A 192 -18.02 10.02 27.12
C VAL A 192 -17.58 10.03 28.58
N GLY A 193 -16.34 10.40 28.85
CA GLY A 193 -15.82 10.57 30.21
C GLY A 193 -16.60 11.64 30.97
N MET A 194 -16.87 12.81 30.36
CA MET A 194 -17.70 13.86 30.96
C MET A 194 -19.13 13.38 31.23
N LEU A 195 -19.78 12.74 30.25
CA LEU A 195 -21.13 12.19 30.39
C LEU A 195 -21.21 11.08 31.45
N SER A 196 -20.16 10.26 31.56
CA SER A 196 -20.07 9.21 32.57
C SER A 196 -19.78 9.77 33.97
N HIS A 197 -19.01 10.86 34.07
CA HIS A 197 -18.72 11.53 35.35
C HIS A 197 -19.94 12.25 35.94
N GLU A 198 -20.83 12.73 35.07
CA GLU A 198 -22.16 13.25 35.44
C GLU A 198 -23.02 12.11 36.01
N LYS A 199 -23.07 10.95 35.34
CA LYS A 199 -23.84 9.78 35.80
C LYS A 199 -23.25 9.06 37.02
N SER A 200 -21.92 9.08 37.19
CA SER A 200 -21.22 8.50 38.36
C SER A 200 -21.19 9.41 39.59
N ARG A 201 -21.59 10.69 39.48
CA ARG A 201 -21.85 11.53 40.66
C ARG A 201 -23.06 11.02 41.47
N ASP A 202 -23.98 10.32 40.84
CA ASP A 202 -25.17 9.74 41.48
C ASP A 202 -24.97 8.28 41.98
N ILE A 203 -23.89 7.61 41.58
CA ILE A 203 -23.66 6.18 41.88
C ILE A 203 -22.23 5.99 42.39
N LYS A 204 -21.96 6.43 43.62
CA LYS A 204 -20.70 6.14 44.33
C LYS A 204 -20.91 4.99 45.32
N SER A 205 -20.86 3.76 44.83
CA SER A 205 -20.37 2.64 45.66
C SER A 205 -19.95 1.47 44.76
N ASN A 206 -18.81 0.89 45.09
CA ASN A 206 -18.18 -0.30 44.52
C ASN A 206 -17.36 -0.11 43.25
N GLY A 207 -16.05 -0.08 43.50
CA GLY A 207 -15.01 -0.19 42.50
C GLY A 207 -14.89 -1.62 41.95
N SER A 208 -14.71 -1.67 40.64
CA SER A 208 -13.95 -2.71 39.95
C SER A 208 -13.50 -2.10 38.62
N LYS A 209 -12.20 -1.95 38.43
CA LYS A 209 -11.63 -1.64 37.10
C LYS A 209 -11.63 -2.93 36.28
N SER A 210 -12.81 -3.29 35.78
CA SER A 210 -12.90 -4.26 34.68
C SER A 210 -12.52 -3.55 33.39
N SER A 211 -11.39 -3.93 32.79
CA SER A 211 -11.09 -3.59 31.39
C SER A 211 -12.03 -4.41 30.51
N ASN A 212 -13.29 -3.97 30.40
CA ASN A 212 -14.24 -4.61 29.50
C ASN A 212 -13.66 -4.58 28.07
N PRO A 213 -13.73 -5.69 27.32
CA PRO A 213 -13.32 -5.70 25.92
C PRO A 213 -14.09 -4.61 25.15
N PRO A 214 -13.50 -4.05 24.08
CA PRO A 214 -14.22 -3.09 23.25
C PRO A 214 -15.54 -3.72 22.78
N THR A 215 -16.63 -3.00 23.01
CA THR A 215 -17.97 -3.39 22.56
C THR A 215 -17.94 -3.66 21.05
N LEU A 216 -18.59 -4.72 20.58
CA LEU A 216 -18.56 -5.18 19.18
C LEU A 216 -18.68 -4.04 18.16
N TRP A 217 -19.58 -3.08 18.38
CA TRP A 217 -19.76 -1.94 17.49
C TRP A 217 -18.49 -1.08 17.32
N LYS A 218 -17.67 -0.92 18.37
CA LYS A 218 -16.40 -0.16 18.32
C LYS A 218 -15.38 -0.90 17.46
N THR A 219 -15.35 -2.24 17.59
CA THR A 219 -14.51 -3.10 16.76
C THR A 219 -14.91 -3.00 15.29
N LEU A 220 -16.22 -3.11 14.99
CA LEU A 220 -16.74 -2.95 13.63
C LEU A 220 -16.44 -1.56 13.05
N LEU A 221 -16.67 -0.50 13.82
CA LEU A 221 -16.34 0.86 13.40
C LEU A 221 -14.84 1.01 13.10
N GLY A 222 -13.99 0.43 13.95
CA GLY A 222 -12.55 0.41 13.75
C GLY A 222 -12.14 -0.31 12.47
N TRP A 223 -12.72 -1.48 12.19
CA TRP A 223 -12.47 -2.19 10.92
C TRP A 223 -12.91 -1.37 9.71
N VAL A 224 -14.11 -0.78 9.74
CA VAL A 224 -14.59 0.09 8.65
C VAL A 224 -13.66 1.28 8.44
N TRP A 225 -13.22 1.92 9.52
CA TRP A 225 -12.27 3.04 9.48
C TRP A 225 -10.94 2.63 8.86
N VAL A 226 -10.33 1.54 9.35
CA VAL A 226 -9.05 1.05 8.83
C VAL A 226 -9.17 0.65 7.36
N THR A 227 -10.17 -0.15 7.01
CA THR A 227 -10.38 -0.60 5.63
C THR A 227 -10.63 0.57 4.69
N GLY A 228 -11.48 1.53 5.08
CA GLY A 228 -11.76 2.72 4.27
C GLY A 228 -10.51 3.59 4.07
N TRP A 229 -9.75 3.85 5.14
CA TRP A 229 -8.51 4.63 5.04
C TRP A 229 -7.45 3.92 4.22
N MET A 230 -7.26 2.62 4.41
CA MET A 230 -6.30 1.83 3.65
C MET A 230 -6.70 1.77 2.19
N TRP A 231 -7.98 1.58 1.86
CA TRP A 231 -8.44 1.63 0.47
C TRP A 231 -8.13 2.98 -0.19
N PHE A 232 -8.44 4.09 0.49
CA PHE A 232 -8.15 5.43 0.00
C PHE A 232 -6.65 5.69 -0.19
N SER A 233 -5.83 5.34 0.80
CA SER A 233 -4.41 5.75 0.84
C SER A 233 -3.47 4.77 0.13
N ILE A 234 -3.78 3.47 0.11
CA ILE A 234 -2.92 2.46 -0.53
C ILE A 234 -2.86 2.63 -2.04
N TYR A 235 -3.88 3.25 -2.64
CA TYR A 235 -3.91 3.59 -4.06
C TYR A 235 -2.63 4.28 -4.51
N TRP A 236 -2.18 5.33 -3.82
CA TRP A 236 -0.97 6.06 -4.21
C TRP A 236 0.28 5.17 -4.16
N ALA A 237 0.48 4.42 -3.07
CA ALA A 237 1.65 3.55 -2.95
C ALA A 237 1.62 2.41 -3.97
N ALA A 238 0.47 1.74 -4.10
CA ALA A 238 0.30 0.58 -4.96
C ALA A 238 0.33 0.95 -6.45
N GLU A 239 -0.22 2.11 -6.85
CA GLU A 239 -0.10 2.59 -8.23
C GLU A 239 1.34 2.99 -8.55
N GLY A 240 2.07 3.61 -7.60
CA GLY A 240 3.49 3.86 -7.76
C GLY A 240 4.31 2.58 -7.96
N TYR A 241 4.01 1.52 -7.18
CA TYR A 241 4.66 0.21 -7.37
C TYR A 241 4.28 -0.49 -8.67
N LEU A 242 3.03 -0.33 -9.11
CA LEU A 242 2.58 -0.82 -10.40
C LEU A 242 3.32 -0.12 -11.53
N LYS A 243 3.37 1.22 -11.50
CA LYS A 243 4.07 2.03 -12.52
C LYS A 243 5.59 1.86 -12.49
N SER A 244 6.19 1.53 -11.35
CA SER A 244 7.62 1.21 -11.30
C SER A 244 7.95 -0.23 -11.73
N GLY A 245 6.95 -1.07 -11.98
CA GLY A 245 7.14 -2.49 -12.32
C GLY A 245 7.59 -3.37 -11.14
N ILE A 246 7.42 -2.90 -9.90
CA ILE A 246 7.71 -3.70 -8.69
C ILE A 246 6.60 -4.73 -8.46
N THR A 247 5.37 -4.36 -8.78
CA THR A 247 4.24 -5.27 -8.86
C THR A 247 3.73 -5.27 -10.29
N LEU A 248 3.57 -6.43 -10.89
CA LEU A 248 2.99 -6.65 -12.20
C LEU A 248 1.51 -6.95 -12.08
N THR A 249 0.77 -6.75 -13.17
CA THR A 249 -0.64 -7.15 -13.27
C THR A 249 -0.80 -8.67 -13.06
N SER A 250 0.16 -9.46 -13.54
CA SER A 250 0.21 -10.93 -13.50
C SER A 250 0.66 -11.57 -12.18
N ASP A 251 1.10 -10.79 -11.18
CA ASP A 251 1.71 -11.32 -9.93
C ASP A 251 0.76 -12.05 -8.96
N VAL A 252 -0.50 -12.30 -9.34
CA VAL A 252 -1.42 -13.15 -8.56
C VAL A 252 -1.96 -14.28 -9.43
N PRO A 253 -2.06 -15.51 -8.89
CA PRO A 253 -2.56 -16.69 -9.61
C PRO A 253 -4.07 -16.66 -9.88
N VAL A 254 -4.71 -15.48 -9.78
CA VAL A 254 -6.14 -15.28 -10.03
C VAL A 254 -6.30 -14.29 -11.19
N PRO A 255 -6.40 -14.78 -12.44
CA PRO A 255 -6.46 -13.94 -13.64
C PRO A 255 -7.88 -13.40 -13.81
N PHE A 256 -8.24 -12.35 -13.05
CA PHE A 256 -9.51 -11.65 -13.26
C PHE A 256 -9.37 -10.50 -14.26
N VAL A 257 -8.26 -9.76 -14.20
CA VAL A 257 -8.03 -8.59 -15.06
C VAL A 257 -7.54 -9.00 -16.45
N GLU A 258 -6.64 -9.98 -16.53
CA GLU A 258 -6.11 -10.49 -17.81
C GLU A 258 -7.22 -11.13 -18.65
N LYS A 259 -8.06 -12.00 -18.07
CA LYS A 259 -9.20 -12.58 -18.80
C LYS A 259 -10.22 -11.54 -19.28
N SER A 260 -10.39 -10.44 -18.56
CA SER A 260 -11.33 -9.38 -18.94
C SER A 260 -10.74 -8.47 -20.02
N LEU A 261 -9.45 -8.13 -19.91
CA LEU A 261 -8.72 -7.32 -20.88
C LEU A 261 -8.43 -8.09 -22.17
N ASP A 262 -8.10 -9.38 -22.10
CA ASP A 262 -7.93 -10.24 -23.27
C ASP A 262 -9.26 -10.38 -24.02
N HIS A 263 -10.38 -10.54 -23.30
CA HIS A 263 -11.68 -10.64 -23.94
C HIS A 263 -12.12 -9.32 -24.59
N LEU A 264 -11.77 -8.17 -23.98
CA LEU A 264 -12.03 -6.86 -24.57
C LEU A 264 -11.08 -6.54 -25.72
N ALA A 265 -9.80 -6.89 -25.63
CA ALA A 265 -8.81 -6.70 -26.68
C ALA A 265 -9.09 -7.60 -27.90
N GLN A 266 -9.43 -8.87 -27.68
CA GLN A 266 -9.85 -9.79 -28.74
C GLN A 266 -11.13 -9.30 -29.42
N ASN A 267 -12.13 -8.86 -28.66
CA ASN A 267 -13.37 -8.33 -29.25
C ASN A 267 -13.14 -7.02 -30.01
N LYS A 268 -12.28 -6.12 -29.53
CA LYS A 268 -11.99 -4.86 -30.23
C LYS A 268 -11.22 -5.12 -31.53
N PHE A 269 -10.23 -6.00 -31.50
CA PHE A 269 -9.44 -6.38 -32.68
C PHE A 269 -10.32 -7.11 -33.71
N TYR A 270 -11.20 -8.02 -33.27
CA TYR A 270 -12.14 -8.74 -34.15
C TYR A 270 -13.17 -7.78 -34.79
N LEU A 271 -13.70 -6.82 -34.03
CA LEU A 271 -14.65 -5.83 -34.53
C LEU A 271 -14.00 -4.80 -35.47
N GLU A 272 -12.73 -4.43 -35.25
CA GLU A 272 -11.96 -3.59 -36.17
C GLU A 272 -11.57 -4.35 -37.46
N HIS A 273 -11.29 -5.65 -37.36
CA HIS A 273 -11.05 -6.50 -38.52
C HIS A 273 -12.30 -6.68 -39.39
N LEU A 274 -13.48 -6.84 -38.77
CA LEU A 274 -14.77 -6.89 -39.47
C LEU A 274 -15.18 -5.53 -40.09
N ARG A 275 -14.81 -4.40 -39.46
CA ARG A 275 -15.08 -3.06 -39.99
C ARG A 275 -14.14 -2.63 -41.13
N SER A 276 -12.92 -3.17 -41.18
CA SER A 276 -11.93 -2.79 -42.20
C SER A 276 -12.11 -3.53 -43.54
N GLY A 277 -13.09 -4.43 -43.66
CA GLY A 277 -13.55 -4.95 -44.96
C GLY A 277 -12.54 -5.80 -45.72
N PHE A 278 -11.48 -6.29 -45.09
CA PHE A 278 -10.56 -7.21 -45.74
C PHE A 278 -11.18 -8.61 -45.82
N SER A 279 -11.75 -8.93 -46.98
CA SER A 279 -11.92 -10.34 -47.38
C SER A 279 -10.54 -10.96 -47.58
N PRO A 280 -10.33 -12.22 -47.12
CA PRO A 280 -9.11 -12.94 -47.46
C PRO A 280 -9.12 -13.19 -48.98
N VAL A 281 -8.21 -12.55 -49.70
CA VAL A 281 -7.87 -12.97 -51.06
C VAL A 281 -7.16 -14.31 -50.92
N ILE A 282 -7.89 -15.38 -51.23
CA ILE A 282 -7.30 -16.69 -51.48
C ILE A 282 -6.62 -16.60 -52.85
N SER A 283 -5.30 -16.63 -52.87
CA SER A 283 -4.48 -17.05 -54.01
C SER A 283 -3.20 -17.71 -53.50
#